data_AF-A0AA38EG86-F1
#
_entry.id   AF-A0AA38EG86-F1
#
_cell.length_a   1.000
_cell.length_b   1.000
_cell.length_c   1.000
_cell.angle_alpha   90.00
_cell.angle_beta   90.00
_cell.angle_gamma   90.00
#
_symmetry.space_group_name_H-M   'P 1'
#
loop_
_entity.id
_entity.type
_entity.pdbx_description
1 polymer ?
#
loop_
_entity_poly.entity_id
_entity_poly.type
_entity_poly.pdbx_seq_one_letter_code
_entity_poly.pdbx_strand_id
1 'polypeptide(L)'
;MRIAVLLTASLLVAGCSGATGGQARQTQLTPITPSGTATSPSVPTSGTSSATATSSVPAPAAGVPIADAIKWIEAAPPIDAAQYHIALRGSVTTELGDDVAFTTPSGTNCMTDAKHGSPALACLVELTNPPPRPADTYGQWKGGWVDFDGAGVQVGSAHGDPGRFAYGQGRELPYDASLSFGNYRCRTDASALLCVNYARHSAVRLAADGVDAFACARQVTPPAGIGVQYVC
;
A
#
# COMPACT_ATOMS: atom_id res chain seq x y z
N MET A 1 -23.24 -15.87 -52.28
CA MET A 1 -23.27 -17.28 -51.85
C MET A 1 -23.59 -17.30 -50.38
N ARG A 2 -24.68 -17.99 -49.99
CA ARG A 2 -25.12 -18.18 -48.59
C ARG A 2 -24.54 -19.49 -48.09
N ILE A 3 -23.89 -19.51 -46.93
CA ILE A 3 -23.72 -20.75 -46.14
C ILE A 3 -23.93 -20.41 -44.67
N ALA A 4 -24.98 -21.01 -44.11
CA ALA A 4 -25.32 -21.07 -42.70
C ALA A 4 -25.12 -22.51 -42.23
N VAL A 5 -24.48 -22.74 -41.07
CA VAL A 5 -24.44 -24.03 -40.34
C VAL A 5 -24.14 -23.69 -38.85
N LEU A 6 -25.12 -23.66 -37.95
CA LEU A 6 -25.68 -24.73 -37.09
C LEU A 6 -24.91 -25.02 -35.78
N LEU A 7 -25.54 -24.58 -34.68
CA LEU A 7 -25.80 -25.24 -33.38
C LEU A 7 -24.89 -26.41 -32.92
N THR A 8 -24.37 -26.29 -31.69
CA THR A 8 -24.30 -27.41 -30.72
C THR A 8 -24.49 -26.91 -29.29
N ALA A 9 -25.51 -27.45 -28.62
CA ALA A 9 -25.73 -27.36 -27.19
C ALA A 9 -25.17 -28.63 -26.53
N SER A 10 -24.68 -28.53 -25.29
CA SER A 10 -24.32 -29.71 -24.48
C SER A 10 -24.77 -29.49 -23.04
N LEU A 11 -25.55 -30.45 -22.54
CA LEU A 11 -26.13 -30.52 -21.20
C LEU A 11 -25.26 -31.40 -20.27
N LEU A 12 -25.13 -30.93 -19.02
CA LEU A 12 -25.05 -31.64 -17.71
C LEU A 12 -24.25 -32.95 -17.54
N VAL A 13 -23.37 -32.99 -16.52
CA VAL A 13 -23.32 -34.07 -15.50
C VAL A 13 -22.92 -33.53 -14.10
N ALA A 14 -23.64 -34.07 -13.12
CA ALA A 14 -23.63 -34.08 -11.65
C ALA A 14 -22.37 -33.74 -10.81
N GLY A 15 -22.64 -33.27 -9.59
CA GLY A 15 -21.72 -33.26 -8.45
C GLY A 15 -22.42 -32.93 -7.12
N CYS A 16 -23.29 -33.81 -6.62
CA CYS A 16 -23.75 -33.79 -5.23
C CYS A 16 -22.76 -34.58 -4.37
N SER A 17 -22.26 -34.02 -3.27
CA SER A 17 -21.51 -34.75 -2.26
C SER A 17 -22.05 -34.40 -0.88
N GLY A 18 -22.22 -35.45 -0.08
CA GLY A 18 -23.17 -35.55 1.01
C GLY A 18 -22.85 -34.73 2.25
N ALA A 19 -23.91 -34.22 2.87
CA ALA A 19 -23.88 -33.73 4.24
C ALA A 19 -24.15 -34.91 5.19
N THR A 20 -23.12 -35.32 5.93
CA THR A 20 -23.28 -36.16 7.13
C THR A 20 -23.28 -35.25 8.36
N GLY A 21 -24.44 -35.07 8.97
CA GLY A 21 -24.60 -34.36 10.23
C GLY A 21 -25.71 -35.01 11.05
N GLY A 22 -25.36 -36.05 11.79
CA GLY A 22 -26.27 -36.76 12.69
C GLY A 22 -26.58 -35.96 13.95
N GLN A 23 -27.86 -36.00 14.32
CA GLN A 23 -28.40 -35.97 15.68
C GLN A 23 -28.02 -34.80 16.59
N ALA A 24 -28.83 -33.72 16.56
CA ALA A 24 -29.04 -32.88 17.74
C ALA A 24 -30.21 -33.46 18.55
N ARG A 25 -29.89 -34.23 19.59
CA ARG A 25 -30.85 -34.66 20.62
C ARG A 25 -31.25 -33.44 21.45
N GLN A 26 -32.51 -33.03 21.35
CA GLN A 26 -33.12 -32.13 22.32
C GLN A 26 -33.11 -32.78 23.71
N THR A 27 -32.56 -32.09 24.71
CA THR A 27 -32.98 -32.29 26.09
C THR A 27 -32.97 -30.93 26.78
N GLN A 28 -34.15 -30.50 27.17
CA GLN A 28 -34.42 -29.24 27.84
C GLN A 28 -34.64 -29.49 29.34
N LEU A 29 -33.96 -28.66 30.15
CA LEU A 29 -34.21 -28.24 31.56
C LEU A 29 -33.93 -29.21 32.73
N THR A 30 -33.09 -28.78 33.67
CA THR A 30 -33.54 -28.10 34.92
C THR A 30 -32.35 -27.46 35.69
N PRO A 31 -32.58 -26.38 36.48
CA PRO A 31 -31.54 -25.65 37.19
C PRO A 31 -31.30 -26.16 38.62
N ILE A 32 -30.04 -26.19 39.07
CA ILE A 32 -29.67 -26.31 40.49
C ILE A 32 -28.44 -25.43 40.81
N THR A 33 -28.56 -24.63 41.86
CA THR A 33 -27.50 -23.99 42.66
C THR A 33 -27.81 -24.37 44.13
N PRO A 34 -26.90 -24.33 45.14
CA PRO A 34 -25.48 -23.97 45.15
C PRO A 34 -24.53 -24.92 45.96
N SER A 35 -23.27 -24.50 46.07
CA SER A 35 -22.27 -24.81 47.12
C SER A 35 -21.27 -25.95 46.86
N GLY A 36 -20.00 -25.55 46.76
CA GLY A 36 -18.84 -26.45 46.74
C GLY A 36 -17.55 -25.64 46.57
N THR A 37 -16.99 -25.18 47.67
CA THR A 37 -15.65 -24.59 47.79
C THR A 37 -14.59 -25.53 47.23
N ALA A 38 -13.87 -25.10 46.19
CA ALA A 38 -12.58 -25.67 45.82
C ALA A 38 -11.70 -24.59 45.17
N THR A 39 -10.70 -24.16 45.93
CA THR A 39 -9.61 -23.28 45.51
C THR A 39 -8.78 -23.97 44.44
N SER A 40 -8.56 -23.32 43.30
CA SER A 40 -7.44 -23.62 42.41
C SER A 40 -7.00 -22.37 41.65
N PRO A 41 -5.69 -22.23 41.40
CA PRO A 41 -5.07 -20.94 41.12
C PRO A 41 -5.34 -20.46 39.71
N SER A 42 -5.57 -19.16 39.59
CA SER A 42 -5.67 -18.41 38.34
C SER A 42 -4.33 -18.45 37.61
N VAL A 43 -4.30 -19.11 36.46
CA VAL A 43 -3.25 -18.92 35.45
C VAL A 43 -3.55 -17.56 34.79
N PRO A 44 -2.61 -16.60 34.73
CA PRO A 44 -2.86 -15.37 33.99
C PRO A 44 -2.86 -15.71 32.50
N THR A 45 -4.03 -15.65 31.89
CA THR A 45 -4.18 -15.62 30.45
C THR A 45 -3.49 -14.35 29.96
N SER A 46 -2.32 -14.48 29.34
CA SER A 46 -1.69 -13.40 28.59
C SER A 46 -2.62 -13.04 27.44
N GLY A 47 -3.50 -12.07 27.68
CA GLY A 47 -4.21 -11.37 26.63
C GLY A 47 -3.17 -10.63 25.80
N THR A 48 -2.85 -11.15 24.62
CA THR A 48 -2.23 -10.34 23.58
C THR A 48 -3.27 -9.32 23.15
N SER A 49 -3.34 -8.21 23.89
CA SER A 49 -3.92 -6.98 23.36
C SER A 49 -3.05 -6.59 22.17
N SER A 50 -3.55 -6.81 20.96
CA SER A 50 -3.03 -6.20 19.75
C SER A 50 -3.17 -4.68 19.89
N ALA A 51 -2.25 -4.06 20.62
CA ALA A 51 -2.05 -2.63 20.55
C ALA A 51 -1.63 -2.35 19.12
N THR A 52 -2.40 -1.55 18.40
CA THR A 52 -1.98 -0.96 17.13
C THR A 52 -0.72 -0.17 17.43
N ALA A 53 0.45 -0.80 17.21
CA ALA A 53 1.74 -0.19 17.50
C ALA A 53 1.82 1.06 16.65
N THR A 54 1.75 2.23 17.28
CA THR A 54 1.85 3.51 16.59
C THR A 54 3.33 3.87 16.54
N SER A 55 3.81 4.48 15.45
CA SER A 55 5.21 4.93 15.34
C SER A 55 5.64 5.71 16.58
N SER A 56 6.83 5.41 17.09
CA SER A 56 7.39 6.08 18.27
C SER A 56 7.93 7.49 17.96
N VAL A 57 8.27 7.77 16.70
CA VAL A 57 8.83 9.05 16.27
C VAL A 57 8.03 9.58 15.08
N PRO A 58 7.42 10.78 15.19
CA PRO A 58 6.65 11.36 14.10
C PRO A 58 7.57 11.77 12.95
N ALA A 59 7.05 11.67 11.73
CA ALA A 59 7.70 12.14 10.51
C ALA A 59 7.88 13.67 10.54
N PRO A 60 9.02 14.20 10.06
CA PRO A 60 9.21 15.63 9.89
C PRO A 60 8.10 16.25 9.02
N ALA A 61 7.64 17.42 9.44
CA ALA A 61 6.67 18.21 8.69
C ALA A 61 7.27 18.77 7.39
N ALA A 62 6.39 19.22 6.50
CA ALA A 62 6.79 19.98 5.31
C ALA A 62 7.67 21.19 5.67
N GLY A 63 8.60 21.54 4.78
CA GLY A 63 9.41 22.76 4.90
C GLY A 63 10.63 22.68 5.84
N VAL A 64 10.85 21.54 6.53
CA VAL A 64 12.12 21.33 7.24
C VAL A 64 13.28 21.14 6.25
N PRO A 65 14.54 21.39 6.65
CA PRO A 65 15.70 21.03 5.83
C PRO A 65 15.71 19.55 5.44
N ILE A 66 16.11 19.24 4.21
CA ILE A 66 16.19 17.84 3.75
C ILE A 66 17.11 16.98 4.63
N ALA A 67 18.15 17.56 5.22
CA ALA A 67 19.03 16.86 6.15
C ALA A 67 18.27 16.26 7.35
N ASP A 68 17.22 16.95 7.83
CA ASP A 68 16.39 16.45 8.93
C ASP A 68 15.48 15.31 8.49
N ALA A 69 14.93 15.38 7.26
CA ALA A 69 14.19 14.27 6.64
C ALA A 69 15.07 13.03 6.47
N ILE A 70 16.29 13.19 5.93
CA ILE A 70 17.26 12.10 5.75
C ILE A 70 17.61 11.48 7.10
N LYS A 71 17.98 12.31 8.09
CA LYS A 71 18.32 11.85 9.44
C LYS A 71 17.19 11.05 10.07
N TRP A 72 15.94 11.49 9.89
CA TRP A 72 14.78 10.76 10.40
C TRP A 72 14.58 9.40 9.72
N ILE A 73 14.73 9.32 8.39
CA ILE A 73 14.66 8.06 7.65
C ILE A 73 15.76 7.09 8.12
N GLU A 74 16.99 7.60 8.25
CA GLU A 74 18.18 6.79 8.59
C GLU A 74 18.21 6.32 10.04
N ALA A 75 17.48 6.99 10.94
CA ALA A 75 17.37 6.62 12.34
C ALA A 75 16.60 5.31 12.58
N ALA A 76 15.79 4.83 11.60
CA ALA A 76 15.13 3.54 11.71
C ALA A 76 16.05 2.39 11.28
N PRO A 77 16.04 1.26 12.00
CA PRO A 77 16.71 0.03 11.56
C PRO A 77 16.35 -0.33 10.10
N PRO A 78 17.30 -0.82 9.30
CA PRO A 78 17.01 -1.27 7.95
C PRO A 78 16.19 -2.56 7.98
N ILE A 79 15.25 -2.69 7.03
CA ILE A 79 14.57 -3.96 6.73
C ILE A 79 15.08 -4.56 5.42
N ASP A 80 15.04 -5.88 5.33
CA ASP A 80 15.50 -6.61 4.16
C ASP A 80 14.60 -6.34 2.93
N ALA A 81 15.17 -5.70 1.91
CA ALA A 81 14.49 -5.38 0.66
C ALA A 81 14.07 -6.62 -0.13
N ALA A 82 14.72 -7.77 0.09
CA ALA A 82 14.38 -9.02 -0.59
C ALA A 82 12.92 -9.44 -0.34
N GLN A 83 12.33 -9.01 0.79
CA GLN A 83 10.95 -9.30 1.17
C GLN A 83 9.90 -8.44 0.43
N TYR A 84 10.34 -7.48 -0.39
CA TYR A 84 9.48 -6.49 -1.04
C TYR A 84 9.49 -6.60 -2.58
N HIS A 85 10.09 -7.65 -3.15
CA HIS A 85 10.08 -7.96 -4.58
C HIS A 85 8.85 -8.76 -5.04
N ILE A 86 7.76 -8.71 -4.27
CA ILE A 86 6.50 -9.38 -4.58
C ILE A 86 5.33 -8.41 -4.49
N ALA A 87 4.31 -8.65 -5.31
CA ALA A 87 2.99 -8.02 -5.17
C ALA A 87 1.90 -9.07 -5.05
N LEU A 88 0.89 -8.78 -4.22
CA LEU A 88 -0.23 -9.66 -3.93
C LEU A 88 -1.54 -9.05 -4.44
N ARG A 89 -2.33 -9.87 -5.12
CA ARG A 89 -3.70 -9.56 -5.54
C ARG A 89 -4.60 -10.74 -5.20
N GLY A 90 -5.33 -10.63 -4.10
CA GLY A 90 -6.08 -11.77 -3.55
C GLY A 90 -5.11 -12.89 -3.15
N SER A 91 -5.31 -14.09 -3.69
CA SER A 91 -4.41 -15.23 -3.48
C SER A 91 -3.27 -15.31 -4.50
N VAL A 92 -3.20 -14.39 -5.47
CA VAL A 92 -2.16 -14.39 -6.50
C VAL A 92 -0.95 -13.60 -6.01
N THR A 93 0.21 -14.24 -5.99
CA THR A 93 1.51 -13.60 -5.75
C THR A 93 2.24 -13.44 -7.09
N THR A 94 2.75 -12.24 -7.35
CA THR A 94 3.54 -11.92 -8.53
C THR A 94 4.96 -11.54 -8.12
N GLU A 95 5.96 -12.22 -8.66
CA GLU A 95 7.37 -11.85 -8.54
C GLU A 95 7.65 -10.61 -9.40
N LEU A 96 8.21 -9.57 -8.79
CA LEU A 96 8.47 -8.29 -9.45
C LEU A 96 9.86 -8.25 -10.09
N GLY A 97 10.77 -9.15 -9.71
CA GLY A 97 12.18 -9.08 -10.12
C GLY A 97 12.90 -8.01 -9.29
N ASP A 98 13.61 -7.10 -9.93
CA ASP A 98 14.34 -6.01 -9.24
C ASP A 98 13.40 -4.91 -8.70
N ASP A 99 12.14 -4.92 -9.13
CA ASP A 99 11.14 -3.94 -8.69
C ASP A 99 10.67 -4.20 -7.27
N VAL A 100 10.34 -3.12 -6.57
CA VAL A 100 9.90 -3.13 -5.17
C VAL A 100 8.46 -2.66 -5.09
N ALA A 101 7.66 -3.33 -4.27
CA ALA A 101 6.33 -2.89 -3.89
C ALA A 101 6.16 -2.94 -2.38
N PHE A 102 5.52 -1.91 -1.81
CA PHE A 102 5.15 -1.89 -0.40
C PHE A 102 3.90 -1.07 -0.15
N THR A 103 3.22 -1.36 0.94
CA THR A 103 2.16 -0.49 1.49
C THR A 103 2.62 0.15 2.80
N THR A 104 1.94 1.23 3.21
CA THR A 104 2.04 1.75 4.57
C THR A 104 0.79 1.39 5.37
N PRO A 105 0.88 1.34 6.70
CA PRO A 105 -0.30 1.20 7.55
C PRO A 105 -1.35 2.30 7.34
N SER A 106 -0.94 3.48 6.86
CA SER A 106 -1.83 4.60 6.50
C SER A 106 -2.50 4.44 5.12
N GLY A 107 -2.27 3.33 4.41
CA GLY A 107 -2.94 3.01 3.15
C GLY A 107 -2.23 3.46 1.88
N THR A 108 -1.04 4.06 1.98
CA THR A 108 -0.25 4.41 0.77
C THR A 108 0.29 3.14 0.13
N ASN A 109 0.12 2.97 -1.19
CA ASN A 109 0.66 1.83 -1.94
C ASN A 109 1.71 2.31 -2.94
N CYS A 110 2.96 1.86 -2.79
CA CYS A 110 4.08 2.29 -3.60
C CYS A 110 4.68 1.13 -4.40
N MET A 111 5.11 1.41 -5.63
CA MET A 111 5.71 0.41 -6.52
C MET A 111 6.67 1.05 -7.53
N THR A 112 7.83 0.44 -7.75
CA THR A 112 8.74 0.77 -8.86
C THR A 112 8.38 -0.01 -10.12
N ASP A 113 8.85 0.45 -11.28
CA ASP A 113 8.62 -0.25 -12.55
C ASP A 113 9.79 -0.04 -13.52
N ALA A 114 10.92 -0.62 -13.15
CA ALA A 114 12.14 -0.62 -13.95
C ALA A 114 11.91 -1.26 -15.32
N LYS A 115 11.04 -2.27 -15.40
CA LYS A 115 10.75 -3.00 -16.65
C LYS A 115 10.13 -2.13 -17.73
N HIS A 116 9.31 -1.14 -17.37
CA HIS A 116 8.67 -0.24 -18.33
C HIS A 116 9.38 1.12 -18.48
N GLY A 117 10.67 1.18 -18.12
CA GLY A 117 11.51 2.37 -18.34
C GLY A 117 11.21 3.52 -17.39
N SER A 118 10.42 3.29 -16.33
CA SER A 118 10.13 4.27 -15.28
C SER A 118 10.51 3.67 -13.92
N PRO A 119 11.83 3.53 -13.64
CA PRO A 119 12.33 3.03 -12.34
C PRO A 119 12.00 3.98 -11.19
N ALA A 120 11.35 5.11 -11.49
CA ALA A 120 10.81 6.02 -10.53
C ALA A 120 9.82 5.31 -9.59
N LEU A 121 9.83 5.74 -8.34
CA LEU A 121 8.86 5.33 -7.34
C LEU A 121 7.52 5.97 -7.67
N ALA A 122 6.49 5.15 -7.91
CA ALA A 122 5.12 5.65 -7.97
C ALA A 122 4.36 5.21 -6.72
N CYS A 123 3.51 6.08 -6.19
CA CYS A 123 2.68 5.80 -5.02
C CYS A 123 1.23 6.24 -5.25
N LEU A 124 0.29 5.40 -4.85
CA LEU A 124 -1.11 5.75 -4.70
C LEU A 124 -1.35 6.19 -3.26
N VAL A 125 -1.69 7.47 -3.09
CA VAL A 125 -1.93 8.13 -1.80
C VAL A 125 -3.42 8.47 -1.67
N GLU A 126 -4.01 8.18 -0.51
CA GLU A 126 -5.37 8.61 -0.18
C GLU A 126 -5.36 10.06 0.31
N LEU A 127 -5.32 10.99 -0.65
CA LEU A 127 -5.35 12.43 -0.35
C LEU A 127 -6.76 12.89 0.06
N THR A 128 -6.85 13.69 1.11
CA THR A 128 -8.10 14.31 1.58
C THR A 128 -8.61 15.36 0.58
N ASN A 129 -7.70 16.07 -0.06
CA ASN A 129 -7.99 17.09 -1.07
C ASN A 129 -7.08 16.91 -2.30
N PRO A 130 -7.35 15.90 -3.15
CA PRO A 130 -6.51 15.63 -4.31
C PRO A 130 -6.61 16.76 -5.35
N PRO A 131 -5.58 16.96 -6.20
CA PRO A 131 -5.66 17.90 -7.30
C PRO A 131 -6.88 17.64 -8.21
N PRO A 132 -7.58 18.69 -8.65
CA PRO A 132 -8.71 18.53 -9.56
C PRO A 132 -8.23 17.99 -10.91
N ARG A 133 -9.11 17.23 -11.59
CA ARG A 133 -8.83 16.71 -12.93
C ARG A 133 -8.63 17.86 -13.92
N PRO A 134 -7.49 17.95 -14.64
CA PRO A 134 -7.30 18.89 -15.75
C PRO A 134 -8.34 18.65 -16.86
N ALA A 135 -8.83 19.72 -17.50
CA ALA A 135 -9.93 19.65 -18.47
C ALA A 135 -9.61 18.79 -19.70
N ASP A 136 -8.34 18.70 -20.08
CA ASP A 136 -7.79 17.97 -21.23
C ASP A 136 -7.37 16.53 -20.91
N THR A 137 -7.65 16.05 -19.68
CA THR A 137 -7.26 14.70 -19.23
C THR A 137 -7.99 13.62 -20.02
N TYR A 138 -7.24 12.82 -20.78
CA TYR A 138 -7.72 11.59 -21.41
C TYR A 138 -7.43 10.36 -20.53
N GLY A 139 -8.40 9.47 -20.32
CA GLY A 139 -8.27 8.28 -19.47
C GLY A 139 -8.83 8.45 -18.04
N GLN A 140 -8.48 7.53 -17.13
CA GLN A 140 -8.95 7.58 -15.75
C GLN A 140 -8.04 8.49 -14.91
N TRP A 141 -8.62 9.57 -14.39
CA TRP A 141 -7.92 10.47 -13.49
C TRP A 141 -7.67 9.81 -12.13
N LYS A 142 -6.43 9.89 -11.64
CA LYS A 142 -6.02 9.44 -10.32
C LYS A 142 -5.34 10.60 -9.58
N GLY A 143 -6.13 11.41 -8.89
CA GLY A 143 -5.60 12.58 -8.18
C GLY A 143 -4.58 12.25 -7.07
N GLY A 144 -4.65 11.04 -6.50
CA GLY A 144 -3.67 10.54 -5.53
C GLY A 144 -2.49 9.78 -6.13
N TRP A 145 -2.34 9.74 -7.46
CA TRP A 145 -1.16 9.14 -8.08
C TRP A 145 0.03 10.09 -7.95
N VAL A 146 1.12 9.60 -7.38
CA VAL A 146 2.34 10.36 -7.17
C VAL A 146 3.50 9.65 -7.83
N ASP A 147 4.18 10.32 -8.78
CA ASP A 147 5.44 9.83 -9.35
C ASP A 147 6.61 10.64 -8.78
N PHE A 148 7.59 9.95 -8.20
CA PHE A 148 8.82 10.52 -7.66
C PHE A 148 10.05 9.84 -8.25
N ASP A 149 10.69 10.49 -9.20
CA ASP A 149 11.89 10.00 -9.90
C ASP A 149 13.21 10.50 -9.26
N GLY A 150 13.11 11.29 -8.21
CA GLY A 150 14.22 12.00 -7.56
C GLY A 150 14.53 13.38 -8.17
N ALA A 151 14.22 13.63 -9.43
CA ALA A 151 14.39 14.94 -10.08
C ALA A 151 13.11 15.79 -10.03
N GLY A 152 11.96 15.19 -9.75
CA GLY A 152 10.72 15.89 -9.54
C GLY A 152 9.66 15.03 -8.88
N VAL A 153 8.55 15.67 -8.53
CA VAL A 153 7.34 15.01 -8.01
C VAL A 153 6.16 15.44 -8.86
N GLN A 154 5.43 14.48 -9.39
CA GLN A 154 4.15 14.70 -10.06
C GLN A 154 3.02 14.19 -9.17
N VAL A 155 1.95 14.95 -9.04
CA VAL A 155 0.76 14.58 -8.26
C VAL A 155 -0.48 14.72 -9.15
N GLY A 156 -1.22 13.63 -9.26
CA GLY A 156 -2.41 13.56 -10.09
C GLY A 156 -2.07 13.38 -11.56
N SER A 157 -2.49 12.25 -12.13
CA SER A 157 -2.25 11.91 -13.54
C SER A 157 -3.36 11.00 -14.08
N ALA A 158 -3.46 10.94 -15.40
CA ALA A 158 -4.37 10.01 -16.07
C ALA A 158 -3.70 8.65 -16.31
N HIS A 159 -4.42 7.55 -16.07
CA HIS A 159 -3.96 6.19 -16.38
C HIS A 159 -5.06 5.42 -17.12
N GLY A 160 -4.69 4.70 -18.19
CA GLY A 160 -5.64 4.05 -19.11
C GLY A 160 -5.51 2.53 -19.23
N ASP A 161 -4.31 1.98 -19.06
CA ASP A 161 -4.00 0.55 -19.19
C ASP A 161 -3.54 -0.03 -17.84
N PRO A 162 -3.38 -1.36 -17.67
CA PRO A 162 -2.92 -1.92 -16.40
C PRO A 162 -1.50 -1.42 -16.11
N GLY A 163 -1.38 -0.30 -15.40
CA GLY A 163 -0.11 0.22 -14.89
C GLY A 163 0.43 -0.68 -13.80
N ARG A 164 1.62 -0.37 -13.28
CA ARG A 164 2.33 -1.21 -12.28
C ARG A 164 1.46 -1.80 -11.15
N PHE A 165 0.50 -1.04 -10.61
CA PHE A 165 -0.43 -1.54 -9.57
C PHE A 165 -1.41 -2.64 -10.04
N ALA A 166 -1.39 -3.00 -11.33
CA ALA A 166 -2.04 -4.20 -11.85
C ALA A 166 -1.53 -5.48 -11.19
N TYR A 167 -0.29 -5.50 -10.69
CA TYR A 167 0.26 -6.63 -9.94
C TYR A 167 -0.30 -6.76 -8.52
N GLY A 168 -0.95 -5.71 -7.99
CA GLY A 168 -1.55 -5.68 -6.67
C GLY A 168 -0.83 -4.76 -5.70
N GLN A 169 -0.71 -5.21 -4.45
CA GLN A 169 -0.10 -4.47 -3.34
C GLN A 169 1.16 -5.19 -2.85
N GLY A 170 2.16 -4.42 -2.45
CA GLY A 170 3.34 -4.99 -1.81
C GLY A 170 3.10 -5.38 -0.35
N ARG A 171 4.16 -5.86 0.29
CA ARG A 171 4.17 -6.10 1.74
C ARG A 171 4.11 -4.77 2.50
N GLU A 172 3.49 -4.78 3.67
CA GLU A 172 3.48 -3.59 4.53
C GLU A 172 4.89 -3.23 5.02
N LEU A 173 5.23 -1.94 4.97
CA LEU A 173 6.40 -1.33 5.59
C LEU A 173 6.02 -0.91 7.03
N PRO A 174 6.57 -1.55 8.08
CA PRO A 174 6.26 -1.19 9.46
C PRO A 174 6.84 0.17 9.85
N TYR A 175 6.22 0.83 10.84
CA TYR A 175 6.54 2.21 11.24
C TYR A 175 8.00 2.46 11.66
N ASP A 176 8.59 1.53 12.39
CA ASP A 176 9.92 1.70 12.97
C ASP A 176 11.03 1.02 12.14
N ALA A 177 10.80 0.86 10.83
CA ALA A 177 11.80 0.34 9.90
C ALA A 177 12.01 1.27 8.71
N SER A 178 13.19 1.16 8.09
CA SER A 178 13.47 1.82 6.81
C SER A 178 13.78 0.82 5.72
N LEU A 179 13.15 1.01 4.57
CA LEU A 179 13.30 0.16 3.39
C LEU A 179 14.18 0.88 2.36
N SER A 180 15.31 0.27 2.00
CA SER A 180 16.23 0.82 0.98
C SER A 180 16.15 0.01 -0.30
N PHE A 181 16.06 0.67 -1.46
CA PHE A 181 15.99 0.03 -2.78
C PHE A 181 16.46 0.99 -3.87
N GLY A 182 17.35 0.54 -4.75
CA GLY A 182 17.99 1.43 -5.73
C GLY A 182 18.61 2.65 -5.06
N ASN A 183 18.21 3.85 -5.49
CA ASN A 183 18.63 5.13 -4.87
C ASN A 183 17.70 5.62 -3.76
N TYR A 184 16.64 4.86 -3.44
CA TYR A 184 15.62 5.26 -2.50
C TYR A 184 15.85 4.68 -1.12
N ARG A 185 15.42 5.43 -0.10
CA ARG A 185 15.15 4.89 1.23
C ARG A 185 13.89 5.51 1.79
N CYS A 186 12.99 4.67 2.28
CA CYS A 186 11.68 5.08 2.77
C CYS A 186 11.49 4.67 4.23
N ARG A 187 10.78 5.51 4.99
CA ARG A 187 10.29 5.23 6.35
C ARG A 187 8.89 5.84 6.49
N THR A 188 7.99 5.15 7.19
CA THR A 188 6.64 5.65 7.45
C THR A 188 6.41 5.84 8.94
N ASP A 189 5.68 6.87 9.33
CA ASP A 189 5.03 6.92 10.65
C ASP A 189 3.53 6.63 10.49
N ALA A 190 2.74 6.88 11.54
CA ALA A 190 1.29 6.67 11.54
C ALA A 190 0.50 7.55 10.54
N SER A 191 1.12 8.61 10.02
CA SER A 191 0.45 9.65 9.23
C SER A 191 1.07 9.87 7.85
N ALA A 192 2.37 9.61 7.70
CA ALA A 192 3.14 10.00 6.54
C ALA A 192 4.22 8.98 6.19
N LEU A 193 4.41 8.80 4.89
CA LEU A 193 5.57 8.14 4.29
C LEU A 193 6.56 9.20 3.85
N LEU A 194 7.83 9.08 4.24
CA LEU A 194 8.92 9.86 3.65
C LEU A 194 9.84 8.92 2.88
N CYS A 195 10.20 9.33 1.66
CA CYS A 195 11.18 8.66 0.82
C CYS A 195 12.22 9.65 0.32
N VAL A 196 13.50 9.37 0.60
CA VAL A 196 14.64 10.10 0.01
C VAL A 196 15.11 9.39 -1.26
N ASN A 197 15.58 10.16 -2.25
CA ASN A 197 16.41 9.70 -3.35
C ASN A 197 17.84 10.25 -3.18
N TYR A 198 18.80 9.37 -2.86
CA TYR A 198 20.18 9.75 -2.59
C TYR A 198 20.95 10.19 -3.82
N ALA A 199 20.61 9.71 -5.03
CA ALA A 199 21.30 10.14 -6.24
C ALA A 199 20.97 11.59 -6.62
N ARG A 200 19.83 12.11 -6.15
CA ARG A 200 19.34 13.46 -6.46
C ARG A 200 19.31 14.41 -5.26
N HIS A 201 19.65 13.93 -4.07
CA HIS A 201 19.54 14.68 -2.81
C HIS A 201 18.17 15.37 -2.68
N SER A 202 17.12 14.59 -2.93
CA SER A 202 15.72 15.03 -2.85
C SER A 202 14.91 14.06 -2.00
N ALA A 203 13.79 14.52 -1.45
CA ALA A 203 12.86 13.63 -0.76
C ALA A 203 11.42 14.06 -1.01
N VAL A 204 10.49 13.12 -0.79
CA VAL A 204 9.06 13.38 -0.83
C VAL A 204 8.42 12.90 0.48
N ARG A 205 7.47 13.69 1.01
CA ARG A 205 6.53 13.29 2.05
C ARG A 205 5.17 13.07 1.43
N LEU A 206 4.58 11.91 1.69
CA LEU A 206 3.25 11.52 1.24
C LEU A 206 2.37 11.30 2.46
N ALA A 207 1.30 12.07 2.57
CA ALA A 207 0.35 11.99 3.67
C ALA A 207 -1.05 12.36 3.19
N ALA A 208 -2.08 12.05 3.98
CA ALA A 208 -3.46 12.35 3.62
C ALA A 208 -3.74 13.87 3.51
N ASP A 209 -2.93 14.71 4.15
CA ASP A 209 -3.02 16.17 4.10
C ASP A 209 -2.33 16.78 2.88
N GLY A 210 -1.46 16.03 2.19
CA GLY A 210 -0.77 16.52 1.00
C GLY A 210 0.49 15.74 0.62
N VAL A 211 1.11 16.24 -0.45
CA VAL A 211 2.40 15.78 -0.95
C VAL A 211 3.38 16.94 -0.90
N ASP A 212 4.48 16.76 -0.17
CA ASP A 212 5.51 17.78 0.01
C ASP A 212 6.85 17.28 -0.54
N ALA A 213 7.60 18.16 -1.18
CA ALA A 213 8.92 17.83 -1.70
C ALA A 213 10.02 18.60 -0.95
N PHE A 214 11.03 17.89 -0.47
CA PHE A 214 12.21 18.45 0.18
C PHE A 214 13.33 18.63 -0.85
N ALA A 215 14.03 19.76 -0.76
CA ALA A 215 14.99 20.25 -1.76
C ALA A 215 14.41 20.56 -3.16
N CYS A 216 13.28 19.93 -3.55
CA CYS A 216 12.53 20.16 -4.79
C CYS A 216 11.43 21.23 -4.65
N ALA A 217 11.74 22.36 -4.01
CA ALA A 217 10.70 23.23 -3.46
C ALA A 217 9.94 24.08 -4.50
N ARG A 218 10.30 24.01 -5.80
CA ARG A 218 9.64 24.84 -6.80
C ARG A 218 8.50 24.08 -7.47
N GLN A 219 7.28 24.42 -7.07
CA GLN A 219 6.11 24.10 -7.89
C GLN A 219 6.21 24.87 -9.22
N VAL A 220 6.01 24.18 -10.33
CA VAL A 220 5.99 24.74 -11.68
C VAL A 220 4.64 24.52 -12.33
N THR A 221 4.40 25.17 -13.47
CA THR A 221 3.24 24.85 -14.30
C THR A 221 3.33 23.38 -14.72
N PRO A 222 2.35 22.54 -14.33
CA PRO A 222 2.37 21.13 -14.70
C PRO A 222 2.16 20.99 -16.21
N PRO A 223 2.74 19.95 -16.84
CA PRO A 223 2.40 19.61 -18.22
C PRO A 223 0.94 19.17 -18.33
N ALA A 224 0.43 19.09 -19.56
CA ALA A 224 -0.93 18.62 -19.83
C ALA A 224 -1.19 17.24 -19.17
N GLY A 225 -2.35 17.10 -18.55
CA GLY A 225 -2.74 15.85 -17.86
C GLY A 225 -2.09 15.59 -16.50
N ILE A 226 -1.31 16.53 -15.95
CA ILE A 226 -0.72 16.47 -14.61
C ILE A 226 -1.37 17.52 -13.70
N GLY A 227 -1.66 17.15 -12.44
CA GLY A 227 -2.34 18.03 -11.48
C GLY A 227 -1.40 19.04 -10.84
N VAL A 228 -0.29 18.55 -10.30
CA VAL A 228 0.77 19.35 -9.67
C VAL A 228 2.14 18.79 -10.06
N GLN A 229 3.11 19.68 -10.28
CA GLN A 229 4.50 19.32 -10.55
C GLN A 229 5.43 20.12 -9.64
N TYR A 230 6.35 19.41 -8.99
CA TYR A 230 7.52 19.97 -8.30
C TYR A 230 8.78 19.56 -9.07
N VAL A 231 9.77 20.45 -9.15
CA VAL A 231 11.08 20.15 -9.74
C VAL A 231 12.21 20.39 -8.73
N CYS A 232 13.19 19.49 -8.78
CA CYS A 232 14.50 19.59 -8.18
C CYS A 232 15.51 19.91 -9.32
#